data_AF-A0A242ANW3-F1
#
_entry.id   AF-A0A242ANW3-F1
#
_cell.length_a   1.000
_cell.length_b   1.000
_cell.length_c   1.000
_cell.angle_alpha   90.00
_cell.angle_beta   90.00
_cell.angle_gamma   90.00
#
_symmetry.space_group_name_H-M   'P 1'
#
loop_
_entity.id
_entity.type
_entity.pdbx_description
1 polymer ?
#
loop_
_entity_poly.entity_id
_entity_poly.type
_entity_poly.pdbx_seq_one_letter_code
_entity_poly.pdbx_strand_id
1 'polypeptide(L)' 'MQIKEGMKISTVNVNGSNCTGKVVSFEKNTFVIEHKTNYGNERYLISKNEFRKKGYTFPKYDRKEDFNNHNIL' A
#
# COMPACT_ATOMS: atom_id res chain seq x y z
N MET A 1 3.93 1.97 14.56
CA MET A 1 2.97 2.97 13.99
C MET A 1 2.05 2.29 12.98
N GLN A 2 0.77 2.63 12.92
CA GLN A 2 -0.18 2.03 11.95
C GLN A 2 -0.22 2.85 10.64
N ILE A 3 0.00 2.20 9.50
CA ILE A 3 -0.08 2.83 8.17
C ILE A 3 -1.50 2.67 7.61
N LYS A 4 -2.06 3.75 7.06
CA LYS A 4 -3.44 3.78 6.51
C LYS A 4 -3.44 4.37 5.10
N GLU A 5 -4.48 4.06 4.33
CA GLU A 5 -4.69 4.68 3.03
C GLU A 5 -4.79 6.19 3.19
N GLY A 6 -4.21 6.92 2.25
CA GLY A 6 -4.12 8.37 2.27
C GLY A 6 -3.00 8.95 3.14
N MET A 7 -2.30 8.13 3.92
CA MET A 7 -1.14 8.57 4.69
C MET A 7 0.05 8.84 3.77
N LYS A 8 0.73 9.98 3.96
CA LYS A 8 2.01 10.26 3.29
C LYS A 8 3.15 9.65 4.10
N ILE A 9 4.02 8.87 3.45
CA ILE A 9 5.15 8.21 4.09
C ILE A 9 6.41 8.31 3.22
N SER A 10 7.57 8.21 3.87
CA SER A 10 8.88 8.04 3.23
C SER A 10 9.45 6.67 3.59
N THR A 11 9.90 5.91 2.61
CA THR A 11 10.35 4.53 2.79
C THR A 11 11.27 4.06 1.65
N VAL A 12 11.62 2.78 1.63
CA VAL A 12 12.35 2.11 0.57
C VAL A 12 11.38 1.22 -0.22
N ASN A 13 11.45 1.23 -1.54
CA ASN A 13 10.65 0.36 -2.39
C ASN A 13 11.24 -1.05 -2.49
N VAL A 14 10.55 -1.97 -3.17
CA VAL A 14 11.04 -3.34 -3.39
C VAL A 14 12.39 -3.42 -4.13
N ASN A 15 12.84 -2.34 -4.79
CA ASN A 15 14.11 -2.27 -5.50
C ASN A 15 15.25 -1.66 -4.65
N GLY A 16 15.00 -1.32 -3.38
CA GLY A 16 16.02 -0.70 -2.52
C GLY A 16 16.15 0.82 -2.67
N SER A 17 15.31 1.47 -3.48
CA SER A 17 15.35 2.92 -3.68
C SER A 17 14.48 3.65 -2.66
N ASN A 18 15.00 4.75 -2.09
CA ASN A 18 14.20 5.65 -1.28
C ASN A 18 13.09 6.29 -2.11
N CYS A 19 11.89 6.35 -1.55
CA CYS A 19 10.71 6.92 -2.18
C CYS A 19 9.81 7.57 -1.13
N THR A 20 9.00 8.54 -1.55
CA THR A 20 8.02 9.21 -0.70
C THR A 20 6.72 9.36 -1.47
N GLY A 21 5.59 9.08 -0.83
CA GLY A 21 4.30 9.11 -1.49
C GLY A 21 3.13 8.89 -0.54
N LYS A 22 1.93 9.05 -1.07
CA LYS A 22 0.66 8.79 -0.37
C LYS A 22 0.28 7.33 -0.58
N VAL A 23 -0.08 6.62 0.48
CA VAL A 23 -0.58 5.24 0.38
C VAL A 23 -1.91 5.24 -0.38
N VAL A 24 -2.01 4.46 -1.45
CA VAL A 24 -3.20 4.43 -2.31
C VAL A 24 -3.83 3.05 -2.45
N SER A 25 -3.12 1.98 -2.09
CA SER A 25 -3.68 0.63 -2.12
C SER A 25 -2.87 -0.30 -1.22
N PHE A 26 -3.55 -1.30 -0.65
CA PHE A 26 -2.93 -2.40 0.08
C PHE A 26 -3.20 -3.72 -0.62
N GLU A 27 -2.14 -4.49 -0.82
CA GLU A 27 -2.19 -5.88 -1.28
C GLU A 27 -1.87 -6.82 -0.12
N LYS A 28 -1.85 -8.15 -0.31
CA LYS A 28 -1.61 -9.10 0.79
C LYS A 28 -0.32 -8.80 1.58
N ASN A 29 0.82 -8.76 0.90
CA ASN A 29 2.16 -8.57 1.49
C ASN A 29 2.86 -7.29 1.01
N THR A 30 2.18 -6.49 0.22
CA THR A 30 2.71 -5.25 -0.34
C THR A 30 1.68 -4.14 -0.21
N PHE A 31 2.09 -2.92 -0.50
CA PHE A 31 1.18 -1.79 -0.68
C PHE A 31 1.81 -0.81 -1.66
N VAL A 32 1.00 0.07 -2.21
CA VAL A 32 1.45 1.04 -3.21
C VAL A 32 1.39 2.44 -2.61
N ILE A 33 2.45 3.21 -2.82
CA ILE A 33 2.44 4.65 -2.62
C ILE A 33 2.48 5.36 -3.96
N GLU A 34 1.76 6.48 -4.06
CA GLU A 34 1.72 7.34 -5.24
C GLU A 34 2.33 8.71 -4.91
N HIS A 35 3.14 9.21 -5.83
CA HIS A 35 3.75 10.53 -5.76
C HIS A 35 3.43 11.30 -7.05
N LYS A 36 2.81 12.47 -6.91
CA LYS A 36 2.51 13.34 -8.05
C LYS A 36 3.74 14.19 -8.36
N THR A 37 4.26 14.06 -9.57
CA THR A 37 5.37 14.86 -10.11
C THR A 37 4.88 15.76 -11.23
N ASN A 38 5.77 16.61 -11.76
CA ASN A 38 5.51 17.43 -12.94
C ASN A 38 5.32 16.59 -14.22
N TYR A 39 5.73 15.32 -14.21
CA TYR A 39 5.65 14.41 -15.35
C TYR A 39 4.49 13.40 -15.24
N GLY A 40 3.72 13.47 -14.15
CA GLY A 40 2.61 12.56 -13.87
C GLY A 40 2.74 11.86 -12.51
N ASN A 41 1.95 10.82 -12.33
CA ASN A 41 1.90 10.07 -11.08
C ASN A 41 2.91 8.92 -11.12
N GLU A 42 3.89 8.96 -10.24
CA GLU A 42 4.81 7.85 -9.99
C GLU A 42 4.24 6.94 -8.92
N ARG A 43 4.34 5.62 -9.14
CA ARG A 43 3.87 4.61 -8.20
C ARG A 43 5.01 3.70 -7.77
N TYR A 44 5.08 3.45 -6.47
CA TYR A 44 6.11 2.63 -5.85
C TYR A 44 5.47 1.48 -5.10
N LEU A 45 5.89 0.25 -5.43
CA LEU A 45 5.50 -0.96 -4.72
C LEU A 45 6.40 -1.14 -3.51
N ILE A 46 5.79 -1.31 -2.33
CA ILE A 46 6.53 -1.52 -1.09
C ILE A 46 6.16 -2.83 -0.41
N SER A 47 7.17 -3.51 0.13
CA SER A 47 6.99 -4.74 0.91
C SER A 47 6.57 -4.46 2.34
N LYS A 48 5.46 -5.07 2.79
CA LYS A 48 5.03 -5.00 4.20
C LYS A 48 6.05 -5.63 5.15
N ASN A 49 6.86 -6.59 4.66
CA ASN A 49 7.88 -7.24 5.48
C ASN A 49 8.97 -6.26 5.93
N GLU A 50 9.39 -5.35 5.05
CA GLU A 50 10.37 -4.33 5.39
C GLU A 50 9.84 -3.41 6.50
N PHE A 51 8.59 -2.99 6.37
CA PHE A 51 7.93 -2.16 7.36
C PHE A 51 7.71 -2.86 8.70
N ARG A 52 7.41 -4.17 8.69
CA ARG A 52 7.38 -4.97 9.93
C ARG A 52 8.73 -4.97 10.62
N LYS A 53 9.83 -5.15 9.88
CA LYS A 53 11.20 -5.04 10.42
C LYS A 53 11.49 -3.65 11.01
N LYS A 54 10.94 -2.59 10.40
CA LYS A 54 11.05 -1.21 10.87
C LYS A 54 10.03 -0.83 11.97
N GLY A 55 9.18 -1.73 12.46
CA GLY A 55 8.24 -1.47 13.57
C GLY A 55 6.88 -0.86 13.17
N TYR A 56 6.51 -0.94 11.90
CA TYR A 56 5.21 -0.48 11.40
C TYR A 56 4.21 -1.63 11.27
N THR A 57 2.95 -1.34 11.56
CA THR A 57 1.83 -2.26 11.44
C THR A 57 0.87 -1.78 10.38
N PHE A 58 0.23 -2.72 9.70
CA PHE A 58 -0.80 -2.44 8.71
C PHE A 58 -2.14 -2.92 9.26
N PRO A 59 -3.25 -2.19 9.06
CA PRO A 59 -4.57 -2.72 9.36
C PRO A 59 -4.70 -4.08 8.67
N LYS A 60 -5.29 -5.05 9.37
CA LYS A 60 -5.69 -6.29 8.72
C LYS A 60 -6.69 -5.89 7.64
N TYR A 61 -6.36 -6.22 6.40
CA TYR A 61 -7.33 -6.13 5.32
C TYR A 61 -8.31 -7.28 5.59
N ASP A 62 -9.34 -7.01 6.38
CA ASP A 62 -10.53 -7.85 6.34
C ASP A 62 -11.03 -7.71 4.91
N ARG A 63 -10.92 -8.79 4.13
CA ARG A 63 -11.67 -8.88 2.89
C ARG A 63 -13.12 -8.71 3.31
N LYS A 64 -13.67 -7.51 3.13
CA LYS A 64 -15.12 -7.37 3.06
C LYS A 64 -15.56 -8.36 1.99
N GLU A 65 -16.53 -9.15 2.39
CA GLU A 65 -17.11 -10.26 1.66
C GLU A 65 -17.58 -9.83 0.26
N ASP A 66 -16.76 -10.04 -0.76
CA ASP A 66 -17.18 -9.95 -2.17
C ASP A 66 -17.41 -11.35 -2.75
N PHE A 67 -18.28 -12.12 -2.11
CA PHE A 67 -18.93 -13.30 -2.72
C PHE A 67 -20.41 -13.35 -2.34
N ASN A 68 -21.16 -12.30 -2.64
CA ASN A 68 -22.63 -12.36 -2.68
C ASN A 68 -23.18 -11.38 -3.72
N ASN A 69 -23.24 -11.82 -4.97
CA ASN A 69 -24.42 -11.69 -5.86
C ASN A 69 -24.06 -12.09 -7.30
N HIS A 70 -23.96 -13.39 -7.54
CA HIS A 70 -24.41 -13.94 -8.82
C HIS A 70 -25.59 -14.87 -8.53
N ASN A 71 -26.69 -14.26 -8.07
CA ASN A 71 -28.01 -14.70 -8.52
C ASN A 71 -28.09 -14.32 -10.00
N ILE A 72 -27.71 -15.25 -10.86
CA ILE A 72 -28.12 -15.25 -12.27
C ILE A 72 -28.89 -16.55 -12.44
N LEU A 73 -30.22 -16.37 -12.40
CA LEU A 73 -31.30 -17.14 -13.01
C LEU A 73 -31.22 -18.68 -12.98
#